data_AF-A0A7C7TKB1-F1
#
_entry.id   AF-A0A7C7TKB1-F1
#
_cell.length_a   1.000
_cell.length_b   1.000
_cell.length_c   1.000
_cell.angle_alpha   90.00
_cell.angle_beta   90.00
_cell.angle_gamma   90.00
#
_symmetry.space_group_name_H-M   'P 1'
#
loop_
_entity.id
_entity.type
_entity.pdbx_description
1 polymer ?
#
loop_
_entity_poly.entity_id
_entity_poly.type
_entity_poly.pdbx_seq_one_letter_code
_entity_poly.pdbx_strand_id
1 'polypeptide(L)' 'MVSPLFVGLCGTDIQAYRRAREEKNAASVLGHEGVGVITEVGDMVQSWSPGDAVVFNPVSPFSRDDVLGRSFNGIFQE' A
#
# COMPACT_ATOMS: atom_id res chain seq x y z
N MET A 1 -12.68 -0.07 -1.88
CA MET A 1 -11.90 0.83 -1.03
C MET A 1 -11.51 0.11 0.26
N VAL A 2 -10.32 0.39 0.78
CA VAL A 2 -9.83 -0.20 2.05
C VAL A 2 -9.39 0.95 2.95
N SER A 3 -9.85 0.94 4.20
CA SER A 3 -9.37 1.84 5.25
C SER A 3 -8.24 1.14 6.00
N PRO A 4 -7.01 1.71 6.04
CA PRO A 4 -5.95 1.20 6.90
C PRO A 4 -6.37 1.24 8.38
N LEU A 5 -6.00 0.20 9.14
CA LEU A 5 -6.15 0.15 10.60
C LEU A 5 -4.79 0.32 11.28
N PHE A 6 -3.78 -0.38 10.77
CA PHE A 6 -2.40 -0.28 11.23
C PHE A 6 -1.46 -0.37 10.04
N VAL A 7 -0.42 0.46 10.05
CA VAL A 7 0.60 0.49 9.01
C VAL A 7 1.98 0.44 9.67
N GLY A 8 2.77 -0.54 9.25
CA GLY A 8 4.17 -0.68 9.59
C GLY A 8 5.06 0.07 8.61
N LEU A 9 6.20 0.53 9.12
CA LEU A 9 7.29 1.09 8.31
C LEU A 9 8.52 0.22 8.49
N CYS A 10 9.26 0.01 7.41
CA CYS A 10 10.49 -0.77 7.42
C CYS A 10 11.71 0.07 6.98
N GLY A 11 12.87 -0.58 6.89
CA GLY A 11 14.10 0.07 6.45
C GLY A 11 13.99 0.71 5.06
N THR A 12 13.17 0.14 4.17
CA THR A 12 12.93 0.67 2.82
C THR A 12 12.22 2.03 2.87
N ASP A 13 11.20 2.18 3.72
CA ASP A 13 10.50 3.46 3.89
C ASP A 13 11.45 4.54 4.42
N ILE A 14 12.34 4.18 5.36
CA ILE A 14 13.34 5.10 5.91
C ILE A 14 14.33 5.54 4.82
N GLN A 15 14.77 4.63 3.95
CA GLN A 15 15.66 4.95 2.83
C GLN A 15 14.97 5.87 1.81
N ALA A 16 13.70 5.62 1.51
CA ALA A 16 12.88 6.46 0.64
C ALA A 16 12.70 7.87 1.24
N TYR A 17 12.32 7.97 2.52
CA TYR A 17 12.20 9.23 3.24
C TYR A 17 13.48 10.08 3.18
N ARG A 18 14.64 9.43 3.35
CA ARG A 18 15.95 10.08 3.29
C ARG A 18 16.40 10.46 1.88
N ARG A 19 15.62 10.13 0.84
CA ARG A 19 16.01 10.27 -0.58
C ARG A 19 17.35 9.60 -0.87
N ALA A 20 17.63 8.49 -0.18
CA ALA A 20 18.86 7.71 -0.37
C ALA A 20 18.89 6.99 -1.73
N ARG A 21 17.76 6.99 -2.45
CA ARG A 21 17.62 6.50 -3.82
C ARG A 21 16.94 7.56 -4.65
N GLU A 22 17.55 7.97 -5.75
CA GLU A 22 16.92 8.82 -6.76
C GLU A 22 15.95 7.98 -7.60
N GLU A 23 14.71 7.87 -7.16
CA GLU A 23 13.64 7.22 -7.92
C GLU A 23 12.79 8.29 -8.61
N LYS A 24 12.69 8.25 -9.95
CA LYS A 24 11.95 9.25 -10.75
C LYS A 24 10.48 9.40 -10.36
N ASN A 25 9.88 8.35 -9.79
CA ASN A 25 8.47 8.29 -9.38
C ASN A 25 8.35 7.87 -7.91
N ALA A 26 9.16 8.44 -7.02
CA ALA A 26 9.10 8.10 -5.60
C ALA A 26 7.72 8.44 -5.02
N ALA A 27 7.14 7.46 -4.31
CA ALA A 27 5.91 7.64 -3.55
C ALA A 27 6.02 8.81 -2.56
N SER A 28 5.00 9.66 -2.54
CA SER A 28 4.91 10.77 -1.57
C SER A 28 4.32 10.33 -0.24
N VAL A 29 3.51 9.28 -0.25
CA VAL A 29 3.01 8.57 0.94
C VAL A 29 3.77 7.26 1.06
N LEU A 30 4.33 7.00 2.23
CA LEU A 30 5.09 5.78 2.53
C LEU A 30 4.18 4.67 3.08
N GLY A 31 4.77 3.54 3.46
CA GLY A 31 4.07 2.45 4.11
C GLY A 31 3.48 1.48 3.11
N HIS A 32 3.94 0.24 3.22
CA HIS A 32 3.58 -0.85 2.32
C HIS A 32 3.35 -2.17 3.09
N GLU A 33 3.38 -2.09 4.42
CA GLU A 33 3.09 -3.19 5.34
C GLU A 33 1.91 -2.76 6.19
N GLY A 34 0.78 -3.46 6.15
CA GLY A 34 -0.37 -3.04 6.93
C GLY A 34 -1.53 -4.01 6.92
N VAL A 35 -2.49 -3.71 7.79
CA VAL A 35 -3.80 -4.34 7.85
C VAL A 35 -4.87 -3.27 7.69
N GLY A 36 -5.95 -3.62 7.02
CA GLY A 36 -7.08 -2.71 6.79
C GLY A 36 -8.42 -3.42 6.85
N VAL A 37 -9.47 -2.63 6.74
CA VAL A 37 -10.84 -3.11 6.60
C VAL A 37 -11.40 -2.65 5.27
N ILE A 38 -12.07 -3.54 4.55
CA ILE A 38 -12.78 -3.18 3.33
C ILE A 38 -13.94 -2.26 3.69
N THR A 39 -14.02 -1.08 3.07
CA THR A 39 -15.13 -0.13 3.26
C THR A 39 -16.10 -0.14 2.09
N GLU A 40 -15.65 -0.56 0.91
CA GLU A 40 -16.44 -0.61 -0.31
C GLU A 40 -15.84 -1.65 -1.27
N VAL A 41 -16.69 -2.31 -2.05
CA VAL A 41 -16.27 -3.22 -3.13
C VAL A 41 -16.94 -2.79 -4.43
N GLY A 42 -16.27 -2.99 -5.57
CA GLY A 42 -16.89 -2.72 -6.88
C GLY A 42 -17.84 -3.83 -7.32
N ASP A 43 -18.72 -3.54 -8.28
CA ASP A 43 -19.83 -4.42 -8.71
C ASP A 43 -19.41 -5.84 -9.13
N MET A 44 -18.16 -6.02 -9.57
CA MET A 44 -17.64 -7.31 -10.04
C MET A 44 -16.95 -8.14 -8.95
N VAL A 45 -16.82 -7.61 -7.73
CA VAL A 45 -16.15 -8.30 -6.61
C VAL A 45 -17.15 -9.21 -5.90
N GLN A 46 -16.88 -10.51 -5.87
CA GLN A 46 -17.77 -11.51 -5.26
C GLN A 46 -17.19 -12.19 -4.01
N SER A 47 -15.87 -12.16 -3.85
CA SER A 47 -15.15 -12.90 -2.80
C SER A 47 -14.94 -12.10 -1.52
N TRP A 48 -15.36 -10.84 -1.47
CA TRP A 48 -15.08 -9.90 -0.39
C TRP A 48 -16.29 -9.01 -0.12
N SER A 49 -16.44 -8.57 1.12
CA SER A 49 -17.51 -7.68 1.58
C SER A 49 -16.96 -6.53 2.42
N PRO A 50 -17.66 -5.38 2.47
CA PRO A 50 -17.36 -4.35 3.47
C PRO A 50 -17.38 -4.95 4.89
N GLY A 51 -16.37 -4.60 5.69
CA GLY A 51 -16.14 -5.16 7.03
C GLY A 51 -15.08 -6.26 7.09
N ASP A 52 -14.70 -6.86 5.96
CA ASP A 52 -13.64 -7.87 5.94
C ASP A 52 -12.27 -7.27 6.28
N ALA A 53 -11.51 -7.98 7.11
CA ALA A 53 -10.13 -7.65 7.42
C ALA A 53 -9.19 -8.17 6.33
N VAL A 54 -8.26 -7.33 5.89
CA VAL A 54 -7.32 -7.64 4.80
C VAL A 54 -5.89 -7.24 5.14
N VAL A 55 -4.95 -7.91 4.48
CA VAL A 55 -3.53 -7.52 4.40
C VAL A 55 -3.21 -7.05 2.98
N PHE A 56 -2.20 -6.20 2.84
CA PHE A 56 -1.75 -5.71 1.54
C PHE A 56 -0.61 -6.58 1.02
N ASN A 57 -0.71 -7.05 -0.22
CA ASN A 57 0.46 -7.53 -0.96
C ASN A 57 1.08 -6.33 -1.67
N PRO A 58 2.29 -5.88 -1.28
CA PRO A 58 2.84 -4.63 -1.78
C PRO A 58 3.34 -4.71 -3.23
N VAL A 59 3.49 -5.91 -3.80
CA VAL A 59 4.00 -6.10 -5.17
C VAL A 59 2.88 -6.59 -6.07
N SER A 60 2.70 -5.92 -7.21
CA SER A 60 1.72 -6.35 -8.22
C SER A 60 2.01 -7.78 -8.71
N PRO A 61 0.97 -8.61 -8.89
CA PRO A 61 1.14 -9.94 -9.48
C PRO A 61 1.47 -9.89 -10.98
N PHE A 62 1.34 -8.73 -11.63
CA PHE A 62 1.55 -8.57 -13.07
C PHE A 62 2.85 -7.86 -13.44
N SER A 63 3.41 -7.06 -12.52
CA SER A 63 4.64 -6.28 -12.74
C SER A 63 5.42 -6.13 -11.43
N ARG A 64 6.71 -6.43 -11.46
CA ARG A 64 7.58 -6.28 -10.27
C ARG A 64 7.99 -4.83 -10.01
N ASP A 65 7.75 -3.95 -10.98
CA ASP A 65 8.06 -2.52 -10.87
C ASP A 65 6.90 -1.73 -10.24
N ASP A 66 5.71 -2.33 -10.15
CA ASP A 66 4.53 -1.75 -9.51
C ASP A 66 4.47 -2.18 -8.04
N VAL A 67 4.94 -1.28 -7.17
CA VAL A 67 5.13 -1.53 -5.75
C VAL A 67 4.50 -0.42 -4.92
N LEU A 68 3.55 -0.80 -4.06
CA LEU A 68 2.88 0.07 -3.10
C LEU A 68 3.90 0.76 -2.19
N GLY A 69 3.75 2.06 -1.94
CA GLY A 69 4.68 2.83 -1.10
C GLY A 69 6.04 3.10 -1.74
N ARG A 70 6.21 2.77 -3.03
CA ARG A 70 7.45 2.99 -3.77
C ARG A 70 7.24 3.62 -5.14
N SER A 71 6.60 2.90 -6.08
CA SER A 71 6.30 3.44 -7.42
C SER A 71 4.96 4.15 -7.53
N PHE A 72 4.11 3.97 -6.51
CA PHE A 72 2.92 4.78 -6.24
C PHE A 72 2.70 4.89 -4.72
N ASN A 73 1.83 5.83 -4.33
CA ASN A 73 1.58 6.15 -2.92
C ASN A 73 1.19 4.92 -2.10
N GLY A 74 1.81 4.82 -0.93
CA GLY A 74 1.54 3.83 0.10
C GLY A 74 0.28 4.12 0.90
N ILE A 75 0.19 3.49 2.07
CA ILE A 75 -1.00 3.49 2.93
C ILE A 75 -0.81 4.19 4.27
N PHE A 76 0.36 4.76 4.56
CA PHE A 76 0.60 5.53 5.79
C PHE A 76 0.07 6.96 5.67
N GLN A 77 -1.25 7.13 5.73
CA GLN A 77 -1.96 8.41 5.63
C GLN A 77 -3.18 8.45 6.57
N GLU A 78 -3.57 9.66 6.98
CA GLU A 78 -4.80 9.95 7.74
C GLU A 78 -6.05 9.93 6.87
#